data_AF-A0AAN5LDS1-F1
#
_entry.id   AF-A0AAN5LDS1-F1
#
_cell.length_a   1.000
_cell.length_b   1.000
_cell.length_c   1.000
_cell.angle_alpha   90.00
_cell.angle_beta   90.00
_cell.angle_gamma   90.00
#
_symmetry.space_group_name_H-M   'P 1'
#
loop_
_entity.id
_entity.type
_entity.pdbx_description
1 polymer ?
#
loop_
_entity_poly.entity_id
_entity_poly.type
_entity_poly.pdbx_seq_one_letter_code
_entity_poly.pdbx_strand_id
1 'polypeptide(L)' 'MTIKPSLLEDQFVDMAFITRLLSVSDKWIYRLIKDGVFPKPIKLGRSSRWLQSEIESWLQERISQSRQ' A
#
# COMPACT_ATOMS: atom_id res chain seq x y z
N MET A 1 11.25 17.05 4.02
CA MET A 1 9.89 17.64 3.99
C MET A 1 9.01 16.68 3.21
N THR A 2 8.11 15.93 3.85
CA THR A 2 7.17 15.06 3.13
C THR A 2 6.07 15.94 2.54
N ILE A 3 6.15 16.19 1.24
CA ILE A 3 5.06 16.81 0.48
C ILE A 3 3.90 15.84 0.57
N LYS A 4 2.86 16.19 1.35
CA LYS A 4 1.61 15.44 1.31
C LYS A 4 0.94 15.79 -0.02
N PRO A 5 0.75 14.83 -0.94
CA PRO A 5 0.02 15.10 -2.17
C PRO A 5 -1.36 15.67 -1.81
N SER A 6 -1.86 16.60 -2.62
CA SER A 6 -3.22 17.08 -2.42
C SER A 6 -4.22 15.93 -2.63
N LEU A 7 -5.42 16.04 -2.05
CA LEU A 7 -6.45 14.99 -2.15
C LEU A 7 -6.83 14.63 -3.59
N LEU A 8 -6.54 15.51 -4.56
CA LEU A 8 -6.80 15.29 -5.98
C LEU A 8 -5.65 14.58 -6.71
N GLU A 9 -4.47 14.52 -6.11
CA GLU A 9 -3.26 13.95 -6.71
C GLU A 9 -2.97 12.54 -6.21
N ASP A 10 -3.42 12.17 -5.00
CA ASP A 10 -3.21 10.84 -4.43
C ASP A 10 -4.35 9.88 -4.79
N GLN A 11 -4.06 8.96 -5.70
CA GLN A 11 -5.07 8.03 -6.20
C GLN A 11 -5.29 6.86 -5.23
N PHE A 12 -6.55 6.43 -5.15
CA PHE A 12 -6.89 5.19 -4.46
C PHE A 12 -6.58 3.97 -5.32
N VAL A 13 -5.78 3.06 -4.78
CA VAL A 13 -5.50 1.75 -5.39
C VAL A 13 -6.27 0.65 -4.67
N ASP A 14 -6.50 -0.48 -5.36
CA ASP A 14 -7.12 -1.68 -4.77
C ASP A 14 -6.15 -2.85 -4.68
N MET A 15 -6.64 -3.95 -4.08
CA MET A 15 -5.89 -5.19 -3.92
C MET A 15 -5.43 -5.78 -5.26
N ALA A 16 -6.22 -5.64 -6.33
CA ALA A 16 -5.85 -6.18 -7.64
C ALA A 16 -4.68 -5.41 -8.25
N PHE A 17 -4.68 -4.08 -8.10
CA PHE A 17 -3.53 -3.25 -8.45
C PHE A 17 -2.29 -3.64 -7.64
N ILE A 18 -2.41 -3.74 -6.31
CA ILE A 18 -1.28 -4.04 -5.41
C ILE A 18 -0.66 -5.40 -5.71
N THR A 19 -1.49 -6.44 -5.88
CA THR A 19 -1.01 -7.80 -6.19
C THR A 19 -0.30 -7.87 -7.54
N ARG A 20 -0.81 -7.14 -8.56
CA ARG A 20 -0.14 -7.01 -9.86
C ARG A 20 1.19 -6.27 -9.75
N LEU A 21 1.21 -5.14 -9.04
CA LEU A 21 2.41 -4.32 -8.85
C LEU A 21 3.54 -5.12 -8.21
N LEU A 22 3.22 -5.91 -7.18
CA LEU A 22 4.21 -6.64 -6.39
C LEU A 22 4.45 -8.08 -6.87
N SER A 23 3.64 -8.56 -7.81
CA SER A 23 3.65 -9.98 -8.25
C SER A 23 3.51 -10.96 -7.09
N VAL A 24 2.59 -10.68 -6.15
CA VAL A 24 2.30 -11.51 -4.96
C VAL A 24 0.80 -11.80 -4.83
N SER A 25 0.45 -12.79 -4.02
CA SER A 25 -0.96 -13.12 -3.75
C SER A 25 -1.60 -12.15 -2.74
N ASP A 26 -2.91 -12.00 -2.86
CA ASP A 26 -3.76 -11.29 -1.90
C ASP A 26 -3.63 -11.84 -0.48
N LYS A 27 -3.55 -13.17 -0.32
CA LYS A 27 -3.35 -13.86 0.97
C LYS A 27 -2.07 -13.38 1.66
N TRP A 28 -1.00 -13.17 0.89
CA TRP A 28 0.26 -12.67 1.44
C TRP A 28 0.13 -11.23 1.94
N ILE A 29 -0.55 -10.37 1.17
CA ILE A 29 -0.85 -8.99 1.59
C ILE A 29 -1.72 -8.97 2.85
N TYR A 30 -2.78 -9.77 2.92
CA TYR A 30 -3.61 -9.86 4.12
C TYR A 30 -2.84 -10.33 5.34
N ARG A 31 -1.87 -11.25 5.18
CA ARG A 31 -0.97 -11.63 6.27
C ARG A 31 -0.14 -10.44 6.74
N LEU A 32 0.46 -9.67 5.83
CA LEU A 32 1.22 -8.48 6.23
C LEU A 32 0.36 -7.41 6.91
N ILE A 33 -0.90 -7.24 6.48
CA ILE A 33 -1.86 -6.35 7.16
C ILE A 33 -2.12 -6.83 8.59
N LYS A 34 -2.30 -8.15 8.77
CA LYS A 34 -2.50 -8.77 10.09
C LYS A 34 -1.27 -8.60 10.99
N ASP A 35 -0.08 -8.74 10.42
CA ASP A 35 1.19 -8.59 11.12
C ASP A 35 1.54 -7.12 11.41
N GLY A 36 0.72 -6.17 10.93
CA GLY A 36 0.93 -4.73 11.13
C GLY A 36 2.06 -4.14 10.29
N VAL A 37 2.57 -4.91 9.31
CA VAL A 37 3.71 -4.53 8.47
C VAL A 37 3.26 -3.79 7.20
N PHE A 38 2.06 -4.05 6.71
CA PHE A 38 1.51 -3.40 5.51
C PHE A 38 0.43 -2.37 5.87
N PRO A 39 0.29 -1.26 5.11
CA PRO A 39 -0.74 -0.25 5.35
C PRO A 39 -2.15 -0.85 5.45
N LYS A 40 -2.94 -0.37 6.42
CA LYS A 40 -4.32 -0.84 6.59
C LYS A 40 -5.22 -0.21 5.52
N PRO A 41 -6.18 -0.95 4.94
CA PRO A 41 -7.09 -0.38 3.97
C PRO A 41 -8.04 0.64 4.57
N ILE A 42 -8.31 1.69 3.80
CA ILE A 42 -9.45 2.59 3.97
C ILE A 42 -10.71 1.89 3.43
N LYS A 43 -11.75 1.81 4.27
CA LYS A 43 -13.01 1.15 3.92
C LYS A 43 -13.97 2.14 3.26
N LEU A 44 -14.37 1.84 2.03
CA LEU A 44 -15.43 2.53 1.28
C LEU A 44 -16.57 1.54 1.06
N GLY A 45 -17.36 1.30 2.12
CA GLY A 45 -18.35 0.23 2.17
C GLY A 45 -17.70 -1.15 2.12
N ARG A 46 -18.03 -1.94 1.09
CA ARG A 46 -17.42 -3.26 0.87
C ARG A 46 -16.01 -3.18 0.25
N SER A 47 -15.68 -2.03 -0.33
CA SER A 47 -14.41 -1.82 -1.01
C SER A 47 -13.31 -1.50 -0.01
N SER A 48 -12.14 -2.09 -0.21
CA SER A 48 -10.91 -1.78 0.52
C SER A 48 -9.98 -1.05 -0.43
N ARG A 49 -9.56 0.17 -0.06
CA ARG A 49 -8.69 1.02 -0.86
C ARG A 49 -7.48 1.46 -0.04
N TRP A 50 -6.41 1.84 -0.73
CA TRP A 50 -5.20 2.42 -0.13
C TRP A 50 -4.83 3.67 -0.90
N LEU A 51 -4.19 4.62 -0.24
CA LEU A 51 -3.54 5.71 -0.95
C LEU A 51 -2.32 5.16 -1.70
N GLN A 52 -2.13 5.59 -2.94
CA GLN A 52 -0.97 5.18 -3.73
C GLN A 52 0.33 5.60 -3.03
N SER A 53 0.35 6.80 -2.43
CA SER A 53 1.51 7.30 -1.69
C SER A 53 1.89 6.45 -0.47
N GLU A 54 0.90 5.86 0.22
CA GLU A 54 1.15 4.95 1.36
C GLU A 54 1.82 3.66 0.87
N ILE A 55 1.35 3.11 -0.26
CA ILE A 55 1.95 1.91 -0.85
C ILE A 55 3.37 2.21 -1.35
N GLU A 56 3.59 3.35 -1.99
CA GLU A 56 4.92 3.77 -2.44
C GLU A 56 5.88 3.95 -1.27
N SER A 57 5.46 4.63 -0.21
CA SER A 57 6.26 4.84 1.00
C SER A 57 6.68 3.51 1.62
N TRP A 58 5.73 2.57 1.75
CA TRP A 58 6.01 1.23 2.24
C TRP A 58 7.04 0.49 1.36
N LEU A 59 6.95 0.62 0.03
CA LEU A 59 7.92 0.01 -0.88
C LEU A 59 9.32 0.60 -0.72
N GLN A 60 9.43 1.92 -0.60
CA GLN A 60 10.71 2.60 -0.38
C GLN A 60 11.39 2.13 0.90
N GLU A 61 10.64 1.96 1.99
CA GLU A 61 11.15 1.39 3.24
C GLU A 61 11.71 -0.03 3.04
N ARG A 62 10.99 -0.89 2.29
CA ARG A 62 11.43 -2.27 2.00
C ARG A 62 12.68 -2.30 1.11
N ILE A 63 12.78 -1.41 0.13
CA ILE A 63 13.97 -1.28 -0.72
C ILE A 63 15.17 -0.84 0.12
N SER A 64 14.98 0.18 0.97
CA SER A 64 16.01 0.69 1.87
C SER A 64 16.53 -0.41 2.81
N GLN A 65 15.62 -1.13 3.49
CA GLN A 65 15.96 -2.26 4.36
C GLN A 65 16.72 -3.39 3.63
N SER A 66 16.43 -3.60 2.34
CA SER A 66 17.10 -4.64 1.53
C SER A 66 18.48 -4.22 1.00
N ARG A 67 18.82 -2.93 1.08
CA ARG A 67 20.07 -2.36 0.55
C ARG A 67 20.97 -1.81 1.67
N GLN A 68 20.51 -1.90 2.91
CA GLN A 68 21.28 -1.71 4.12
C GLN A 68 22.16 -2.93 4.38
#